data_AF-A0A1Z4V6S5-F1
#
_entry.id   AF-A0A1Z4V6S5-F1
#
_cell.length_a   1.000
_cell.length_b   1.000
_cell.length_c   1.000
_cell.angle_alpha   90.00
_cell.angle_beta   90.00
_cell.angle_gamma   90.00
#
_symmetry.space_group_name_H-M   'P 1'
#
loop_
_entity.id
_entity.type
_entity.pdbx_description
1 polymer ?
#
loop_
_entity_poly.entity_id
_entity_poly.type
_entity_poly.pdbx_seq_one_letter_code
_entity_poly.pdbx_strand_id
1 'polypeptide(L)'
;MEWSIYFRRPVLVTFFEIALTRCTQGAKNLLGENFSGILNSDRHGAYNWVDLERRQLCWAHLQREFIKISERTGVSAELGTALVKQQEKLFELWYRVRDGTLSRGDFVELVRENRSFINATLQEANEYEITAREKLP
;
A
#
# COMPACT_ATOMS: atom_id res chain seq x y z
N MET A 1 7.19 13.93 -4.58
CA MET A 1 6.46 12.71 -4.97
C MET A 1 5.09 12.70 -4.30
N GLU A 2 4.04 12.96 -5.07
CA GLU A 2 2.65 12.79 -4.61
C GLU A 2 2.27 11.30 -4.71
N TRP A 3 2.29 10.58 -3.58
CA TRP A 3 1.61 9.28 -3.50
C TRP A 3 0.11 9.53 -3.61
N SER A 4 -0.43 9.45 -4.82
CA SER A 4 -1.86 9.38 -5.03
C SER A 4 -2.33 7.99 -4.64
N ILE A 5 -3.28 7.89 -3.69
CA ILE A 5 -4.00 6.65 -3.41
C ILE A 5 -5.16 6.57 -4.41
N TYR A 6 -5.08 5.61 -5.32
CA TYR A 6 -6.05 5.40 -6.39
C TYR A 6 -6.91 4.22 -5.99
N PHE A 7 -8.02 4.52 -5.34
CA PHE A 7 -9.12 3.58 -5.28
C PHE A 7 -10.05 3.86 -6.47
N ARG A 8 -10.22 2.86 -7.36
CA ARG A 8 -11.06 2.97 -8.55
C ARG A 8 -12.33 2.15 -8.36
N ARG A 9 -13.43 2.61 -8.97
CA ARG A 9 -14.68 1.87 -9.12
C ARG A 9 -14.46 0.54 -9.89
N PRO A 10 -15.38 -0.45 -9.77
CA PRO A 10 -15.14 -1.81 -10.24
C PRO A 10 -14.87 -1.86 -11.74
N VAL A 11 -13.94 -2.74 -12.11
CA VAL A 11 -13.58 -3.05 -13.49
C VAL A 11 -14.75 -3.75 -14.20
N LEU A 12 -14.94 -3.43 -15.49
CA LEU A 12 -15.93 -4.10 -16.34
C LEU A 12 -15.56 -5.56 -16.64
N VAL A 13 -14.27 -5.91 -16.49
CA VAL A 13 -13.71 -7.24 -16.78
C VAL A 13 -12.60 -7.54 -15.77
N THR A 14 -12.53 -8.79 -15.33
CA THR A 14 -11.43 -9.32 -14.53
C THR A 14 -10.75 -10.46 -15.31
N PHE A 15 -9.42 -10.44 -15.37
CA PHE A 15 -8.60 -11.45 -16.06
C PHE A 15 -7.68 -12.14 -15.06
N PHE A 16 -7.48 -13.45 -15.25
CA PHE A 16 -6.58 -14.27 -14.45
C PHE A 16 -5.71 -15.12 -15.36
N GLU A 17 -4.40 -15.18 -15.07
CA GLU A 17 -3.44 -16.02 -15.78
C GLU A 17 -2.59 -16.78 -14.76
N ILE A 18 -2.36 -18.07 -15.01
CA ILE A 18 -1.43 -18.89 -14.25
C ILE A 18 -0.17 -19.06 -15.10
N ALA A 19 0.94 -18.52 -14.63
CA ALA A 19 2.24 -18.62 -15.28
C ALA A 19 3.21 -19.48 -14.45
N LEU A 20 4.11 -20.20 -15.13
CA LEU A 20 5.18 -20.97 -14.50
C LEU A 20 6.35 -20.10 -13.99
N THR A 21 6.29 -18.79 -14.23
CA THR A 21 7.31 -17.83 -13.85
C THR A 21 6.68 -16.55 -13.35
N ARG A 22 7.39 -15.86 -12.46
CA ARG A 22 7.07 -14.54 -11.92
C ARG A 22 8.04 -13.46 -12.40
N CYS A 23 8.80 -13.73 -13.47
CA CYS A 23 9.82 -12.81 -13.96
C CYS A 23 9.23 -11.59 -14.68
N THR A 24 10.07 -10.58 -14.92
CA THR A 24 9.71 -9.36 -15.66
C THR A 24 9.07 -9.65 -17.02
N GLN A 25 9.57 -10.64 -17.76
CA GLN A 25 9.01 -10.99 -19.06
C GLN A 25 7.58 -11.51 -18.95
N GLY A 26 7.28 -12.35 -17.95
CA GLY A 26 5.91 -12.81 -17.68
C GLY A 26 4.96 -11.65 -17.36
N ALA A 27 5.41 -10.72 -16.51
CA ALA A 27 4.63 -9.52 -16.18
C ALA A 27 4.37 -8.63 -17.42
N LYS A 28 5.34 -8.48 -18.32
CA LYS A 28 5.18 -7.72 -19.57
C LYS A 28 4.23 -8.40 -20.55
N ASN A 29 4.27 -9.73 -20.64
CA ASN A 29 3.34 -10.48 -21.48
C ASN A 29 1.88 -10.30 -21.01
N LEU A 30 1.66 -10.30 -19.69
CA LEU A 30 0.34 -10.12 -19.07
C LEU A 30 -0.18 -8.68 -19.21
N LEU A 31 0.65 -7.67 -18.91
CA LEU A 31 0.24 -6.27 -18.84
C LEU A 31 0.35 -5.53 -20.19
N GLY A 32 1.11 -6.09 -21.12
CA GLY A 32 1.59 -5.41 -22.32
C GLY A 32 2.84 -4.57 -22.05
N GLU A 33 3.78 -4.56 -23.00
CA GLU A 33 5.05 -3.83 -22.86
C GLU A 33 4.86 -2.31 -22.69
N ASN A 34 3.77 -1.77 -23.25
CA ASN A 34 3.41 -0.35 -23.20
C ASN A 34 2.32 -0.07 -22.15
N PHE A 35 2.29 -0.82 -21.05
CA PHE A 35 1.30 -0.63 -19.99
C PHE A 35 1.25 0.83 -19.52
N SER A 36 0.07 1.44 -19.60
CA SER A 36 -0.14 2.87 -19.28
C SER A 36 -1.05 3.11 -18.07
N GLY A 37 -1.57 2.04 -17.46
CA GLY A 37 -2.45 2.12 -16.29
C GLY A 37 -1.72 2.33 -14.97
N ILE A 38 -2.50 2.26 -13.88
CA ILE A 38 -1.97 2.19 -12.51
C ILE A 38 -1.80 0.72 -12.13
N LEU A 39 -0.58 0.35 -11.76
CA LEU A 39 -0.24 -0.98 -11.27
C LEU A 39 -0.33 -1.03 -9.76
N ASN A 40 -1.29 -1.78 -9.21
CA ASN A 40 -1.36 -2.10 -7.79
C ASN A 40 -0.74 -3.49 -7.55
N SER A 41 0.35 -3.59 -6.79
CA SER A 41 1.06 -4.86 -6.57
C SER A 41 1.73 -4.95 -5.20
N ASP A 42 2.26 -6.14 -4.88
CA ASP A 42 3.00 -6.48 -3.66
C ASP A 42 4.46 -5.98 -3.63
N ARG A 43 4.82 -5.05 -4.52
CA ARG A 43 6.20 -4.55 -4.72
C ARG A 43 7.16 -5.55 -5.35
N HIS A 44 6.69 -6.64 -5.96
CA HIS A 44 7.62 -7.57 -6.60
C HIS A 44 8.46 -6.87 -7.71
N GLY A 45 9.78 -7.06 -7.67
CA GLY A 45 10.74 -6.45 -8.60
C GLY A 45 10.51 -6.73 -10.10
N ALA A 46 9.71 -7.74 -10.46
CA ALA A 46 9.28 -7.99 -11.84
C ALA A 46 8.54 -6.79 -12.48
N TYR A 47 8.02 -5.89 -11.65
CA TYR A 47 7.30 -4.69 -12.06
C TYR A 47 8.16 -3.42 -12.09
N ASN A 48 9.48 -3.51 -11.87
CA ASN A 48 10.35 -2.34 -11.78
C ASN A 48 10.48 -1.52 -13.08
N TRP A 49 10.05 -2.09 -14.21
CA TRP A 49 9.97 -1.40 -15.50
C TRP A 49 8.79 -0.43 -15.60
N VAL A 50 7.82 -0.48 -14.68
CA VAL A 50 6.72 0.48 -14.62
C VAL A 50 7.16 1.70 -13.78
N ASP A 51 6.86 2.90 -14.25
CA ASP A 51 7.23 4.13 -13.53
C ASP A 51 6.68 4.16 -12.11
N LEU A 52 7.46 4.70 -11.17
CA LEU A 52 7.09 4.77 -9.75
C LEU A 52 5.76 5.50 -9.52
N GLU A 53 5.48 6.55 -10.29
CA GLU A 53 4.23 7.34 -10.19
C GLU A 53 2.99 6.53 -10.55
N ARG A 54 3.16 5.45 -11.33
CA ARG A 54 2.09 4.54 -11.74
C ARG A 54 2.05 3.26 -10.89
N ARG A 55 2.95 3.10 -9.93
CA ARG A 55 3.02 1.94 -9.04
C ARG A 55 2.44 2.25 -7.67
N GLN A 56 1.47 1.44 -7.27
CA GLN A 56 0.87 1.46 -5.96
C GLN A 56 1.13 0.16 -5.23
N LEU A 57 1.40 0.29 -3.93
CA LEU A 57 1.45 -0.87 -3.06
C LEU A 57 0.04 -1.37 -2.79
N CYS A 58 -0.10 -2.68 -2.81
CA CYS A 58 -1.34 -3.34 -2.47
C CYS A 58 -1.63 -3.16 -0.98
N TRP A 59 -2.75 -2.50 -0.67
CA TRP A 59 -3.16 -2.23 0.71
C TRP A 59 -3.39 -3.49 1.54
N ALA A 60 -3.82 -4.60 0.93
CA ALA A 60 -3.94 -5.88 1.62
C ALA A 60 -2.56 -6.45 2.05
N HIS A 61 -1.49 -6.16 1.30
CA HIS A 61 -0.13 -6.51 1.70
C HIS A 61 0.36 -5.55 2.79
N LEU A 62 0.14 -4.23 2.64
CA LEU A 62 0.52 -3.25 3.67
C LEU A 62 -0.18 -3.52 5.01
N GLN A 63 -1.48 -3.84 5.00
CA GLN A 63 -2.22 -4.18 6.21
C GLN A 63 -1.59 -5.37 6.94
N ARG A 64 -1.23 -6.43 6.22
CA ARG A 64 -0.57 -7.60 6.82
C ARG A 64 0.79 -7.26 7.42
N GLU A 65 1.57 -6.40 6.74
CA GLU A 65 2.85 -5.94 7.28
C GLU A 65 2.66 -5.08 8.54
N PHE A 66 1.69 -4.15 8.54
CA PHE A 66 1.40 -3.32 9.72
C PHE A 66 0.94 -4.16 10.91
N ILE A 67 0.06 -5.15 10.70
CA ILE A 67 -0.37 -6.10 11.74
C ILE A 67 0.84 -6.87 12.27
N LYS A 68 1.67 -7.42 11.38
CA LYS A 68 2.89 -8.16 11.77
C LYS A 68 3.86 -7.31 12.58
N ILE A 69 3.96 -6.01 12.29
CA ILE A 69 4.76 -5.06 13.09
C ILE A 69 4.10 -4.83 14.46
N SER A 70 2.77 -4.68 14.50
CA SER A 70 2.01 -4.47 15.75
C SER A 70 2.07 -5.65 16.72
N GLU A 71 2.27 -6.87 16.20
CA GLU A 71 2.40 -8.10 16.99
C GLU A 71 3.80 -8.28 17.60
N ARG A 72 4.74 -7.37 17.35
CA ARG A 72 6.07 -7.35 17.99
C ARG A 72 5.96 -6.85 19.43
N THR A 73 7.09 -6.72 20.10
CA THR A 73 7.18 -6.09 21.43
C THR A 73 7.88 -4.75 21.36
N GLY A 74 7.74 -3.92 22.40
CA GLY A 74 8.44 -2.64 22.50
C GLY A 74 7.91 -1.60 21.52
N VAL A 75 8.79 -0.67 21.14
CA VAL A 75 8.44 0.49 20.30
C VAL A 75 7.90 0.04 18.94
N SER A 76 8.42 -1.07 18.40
CA SER A 76 7.90 -1.68 17.18
C SER A 76 6.39 -1.97 17.25
N ALA A 77 5.90 -2.47 18.39
CA ALA A 77 4.48 -2.79 18.59
C ALA A 77 3.60 -1.53 18.57
N GLU A 78 4.07 -0.46 19.22
CA GLU A 78 3.40 0.82 19.30
C GLU A 78 3.28 1.48 17.92
N LEU A 79 4.38 1.50 17.16
CA LEU A 79 4.43 2.02 15.80
C LEU A 79 3.53 1.20 14.86
N GLY A 80 3.59 -0.13 14.94
CA GLY A 80 2.71 -1.02 14.16
C GLY A 80 1.23 -0.78 14.46
N THR A 81 0.88 -0.65 15.74
CA THR A 81 -0.51 -0.34 16.16
C THR A 81 -0.96 1.01 15.62
N ALA A 82 -0.09 2.03 15.62
CA ALA A 82 -0.39 3.33 15.05
C ALA A 82 -0.62 3.26 13.53
N LEU A 83 0.17 2.48 12.81
CA LEU A 83 0.01 2.24 11.37
C LEU A 83 -1.31 1.51 11.04
N VAL A 84 -1.67 0.49 11.82
CA VAL A 84 -2.96 -0.22 11.66
C VAL A 84 -4.13 0.76 11.82
N LYS A 85 -4.13 1.60 12.86
CA LYS A 85 -5.19 2.61 13.08
C LYS A 85 -5.32 3.59 11.91
N GLN A 86 -4.20 4.03 11.32
CA GLN A 86 -4.26 4.89 10.14
C GLN A 86 -4.80 4.14 8.92
N GLN A 87 -4.43 2.88 8.73
CA GLN A 87 -4.99 2.06 7.66
C GLN A 87 -6.50 1.88 7.82
N GLU A 88 -7.00 1.59 9.02
CA GLU A 88 -8.44 1.52 9.31
C GLU A 88 -9.16 2.83 8.94
N LYS A 89 -8.66 3.97 9.41
CA LYS A 89 -9.21 5.31 9.08
C LYS A 89 -9.27 5.55 7.57
N LEU A 90 -8.23 5.17 6.82
CA LEU A 90 -8.21 5.29 5.37
C LEU A 90 -9.34 4.48 4.72
N PHE A 91 -9.53 3.23 5.16
CA PHE A 91 -10.55 2.36 4.60
C PHE A 91 -11.97 2.80 4.99
N GLU A 92 -12.19 3.32 6.19
CA GLU A 92 -13.46 3.94 6.59
C GLU A 92 -13.84 5.09 5.65
N LEU A 93 -12.89 6.00 5.38
CA LEU A 93 -13.09 7.10 4.43
C LEU A 93 -13.35 6.58 3.02
N TRP A 94 -12.65 5.52 2.60
CA TRP A 94 -12.87 4.91 1.29
C TRP A 94 -14.26 4.26 1.18
N TYR A 95 -14.73 3.57 2.22
CA TYR A 95 -16.08 3.01 2.24
C TYR A 95 -17.15 4.09 2.13
N ARG A 96 -16.94 5.26 2.74
CA ARG A 96 -17.83 6.40 2.54
C ARG A 96 -17.87 6.90 1.09
N VAL A 97 -16.72 6.91 0.39
CA VAL A 97 -16.69 7.22 -1.06
C VAL A 97 -17.44 6.16 -1.87
N ARG A 98 -17.21 4.87 -1.58
CA ARG A 98 -17.91 3.75 -2.22
C ARG A 98 -19.42 3.87 -2.06
N ASP A 99 -19.86 4.22 -0.86
CA ASP A 99 -21.27 4.32 -0.48
C ASP A 99 -21.90 5.67 -0.87
N GLY A 100 -21.13 6.57 -1.48
CA GLY A 100 -21.60 7.87 -1.96
C GLY A 100 -21.84 8.92 -0.86
N THR A 101 -21.38 8.67 0.37
CA THR A 101 -21.55 9.56 1.54
C THR A 101 -20.34 10.48 1.77
N LEU A 102 -19.33 10.39 0.92
CA LEU A 102 -18.16 11.29 0.88
C LEU A 102 -17.76 11.49 -0.58
N SER A 103 -17.54 12.75 -0.98
CA SER A 103 -17.06 13.01 -2.34
C SER A 103 -15.61 12.54 -2.49
N ARG A 104 -15.21 12.23 -3.72
CA ARG A 104 -13.80 11.87 -4.00
C ARG A 104 -12.85 13.04 -3.71
N GLY A 105 -13.29 14.27 -3.91
CA GLY A 105 -12.50 15.47 -3.59
C GLY A 105 -12.23 15.58 -2.09
N ASP A 106 -13.28 15.50 -1.28
CA ASP A 106 -13.17 15.56 0.19
C ASP A 106 -12.34 14.39 0.74
N PHE A 107 -12.49 13.20 0.16
CA PHE A 107 -11.65 12.05 0.50
C PHE A 107 -10.17 12.34 0.28
N VAL A 108 -9.79 12.93 -0.86
CA VAL A 108 -8.39 13.27 -1.15
C VAL A 108 -7.85 14.25 -0.12
N GLU A 109 -8.64 15.28 0.25
CA GLU A 109 -8.26 16.24 1.29
C GLU A 109 -8.07 15.58 2.66
N LEU A 110 -9.04 14.78 3.11
CA LEU A 110 -9.00 14.11 4.41
C LEU A 110 -7.85 13.10 4.53
N VAL A 111 -7.49 12.44 3.42
CA VAL A 111 -6.42 11.43 3.41
C VAL A 111 -5.03 12.06 3.39
N ARG A 112 -4.88 13.36 3.12
CA ARG A 112 -3.55 14.02 3.19
C ARG A 112 -2.92 13.89 4.57
N GLU A 113 -3.69 14.14 5.62
CA GLU A 113 -3.22 14.00 7.00
C GLU A 113 -2.86 12.55 7.35
N ASN A 114 -3.72 11.60 6.95
CA ASN A 114 -3.48 10.18 7.13
C ASN A 114 -2.16 9.74 6.47
N ARG A 115 -1.92 10.19 5.23
CA ARG A 115 -0.68 9.94 4.50
C ARG A 115 0.52 10.58 5.20
N SER A 116 0.39 11.80 5.69
CA SER A 116 1.46 12.48 6.43
C SER A 116 1.85 11.70 7.67
N PHE A 117 0.85 11.23 8.43
CA PHE A 117 1.07 10.43 9.63
C PHE A 117 1.76 9.11 9.31
N ILE A 118 1.26 8.35 8.32
CA ILE A 118 1.89 7.08 7.91
C ILE A 118 3.37 7.30 7.54
N ASN A 119 3.68 8.34 6.76
CA ASN A 119 5.06 8.60 6.38
C ASN A 119 5.94 8.96 7.59
N ALA A 120 5.44 9.80 8.50
CA ALA A 120 6.17 10.17 9.70
C ALA A 120 6.46 8.94 10.59
N THR A 121 5.46 8.10 10.84
CA THR A 121 5.62 6.87 11.62
C THR A 121 6.60 5.89 10.96
N LEU A 122 6.58 5.76 9.64
CA LEU A 122 7.54 4.92 8.93
C LEU A 122 8.97 5.48 8.94
N GLN A 123 9.12 6.81 8.93
CA GLN A 123 10.42 7.48 9.07
C GLN A 123 10.99 7.27 10.49
N GLU A 124 10.16 7.49 11.52
CA GLU A 124 10.51 7.21 12.91
C GLU A 124 10.94 5.74 13.10
N ALA A 125 10.18 4.80 12.53
CA ALA A 125 10.53 3.39 12.57
C ALA A 125 11.88 3.06 11.90
N ASN A 126 12.26 3.81 10.85
CA ASN A 126 13.52 3.63 10.14
C ASN A 126 14.71 4.24 10.88
N GLU A 127 14.48 5.31 11.65
CA GLU A 127 15.50 5.98 12.47
C GLU A 127 15.76 5.23 13.78
N TYR A 128 14.83 4.37 14.21
CA TYR A 128 14.98 3.59 15.43
C TYR A 128 16.09 2.53 15.29
N GLU A 129 17.15 2.66 16.09
CA GLU A 129 18.18 1.63 16.21
C GLU A 129 17.61 0.38 16.88
N ILE A 130 17.64 -0.75 16.18
CA ILE A 130 17.24 -2.05 16.73
C ILE A 130 18.28 -2.45 17.78
N THR A 131 18.01 -2.13 19.04
CA THR A 131 18.81 -2.63 20.16
C THR A 131 18.60 -4.13 20.33
N ALA A 132 19.65 -4.86 20.70
CA ALA A 132 19.79 -6.32 20.67
C ALA A 132 18.77 -7.16 21.49
N ARG A 133 17.70 -6.55 22.03
CA ARG A 133 16.63 -7.22 22.79
C ARG A 133 15.32 -7.39 22.03
N GLU A 134 15.15 -6.75 20.89
CA GLU A 134 13.99 -6.99 20.04
C GLU A 134 14.35 -8.07 19.02
N LYS A 135 13.68 -9.24 19.12
CA LYS A 135 13.90 -10.35 18.19
C LYS A 135 13.71 -9.88 16.76
N LEU A 136 14.79 -9.99 15.98
CA LEU A 136 14.73 -10.02 14.52
C LEU A 136 14.37 -11.46 14.06
N PRO A 137 13.74 -11.60 12.88
CA PRO A 137 13.19 -12.86 12.37
C PRO A 137 14.20 -14.02 12.29
#